data_AF-A0A850C837-F1
#
_entry.id   AF-A0A850C837-F1
#
_cell.length_a   1.000
_cell.length_b   1.000
_cell.length_c   1.000
_cell.angle_alpha   90.00
_cell.angle_beta   90.00
_cell.angle_gamma   90.00
#
_symmetry.space_group_name_H-M   'P 1'
#
loop_
_entity.id
_entity.type
_entity.pdbx_description
1 polymer ?
#
loop_
_entity_poly.entity_id
_entity_poly.type
_entity_poly.pdbx_seq_one_letter_code
_entity_poly.pdbx_strand_id
1 'polypeptide(L)'
;FLRGYWHDLIATQLTALAAAERLDDPGAQAQAHRALARADGRLRRFAESRAHLERSLELSALAGDPSAQAATHNNLGNLAQLQGRHREALEHSRRALDLYRGLGHRFGEAHALNSIGWQLAVLGEHAEARDRCGEALDLFLEIGYRYGEAATSDSLGYIHARLGLESEALKCYLRAREIFRDLGDRFEEADTLSRLGDLYRSIDDPAAAQDAWSRALALLDDLDHPDADGVRAKLREAAAG
;
A
#
# COMPACT_ATOMS: atom_id res chain seq x y z
N PHE A 1 12.94 11.01 14.45
CA PHE A 1 13.96 11.10 13.39
C PHE A 1 13.37 11.28 11.98
N LEU A 2 12.34 10.53 11.56
CA LEU A 2 11.77 10.63 10.19
C LEU A 2 11.14 11.99 9.83
N ARG A 3 10.60 12.74 10.80
CA ARG A 3 9.96 14.04 10.53
C ARG A 3 10.95 15.09 10.00
N GLY A 4 12.20 15.11 10.48
CA GLY A 4 13.24 16.01 9.98
C GLY A 4 13.60 15.71 8.52
N TYR A 5 13.80 14.43 8.21
CA TYR A 5 14.10 13.95 6.86
C TYR A 5 13.08 14.41 5.81
N TRP A 6 11.78 14.38 6.13
CA TRP A 6 10.75 14.84 5.18
C TRP A 6 10.75 16.35 4.97
N HIS A 7 11.10 17.15 5.98
CA HIS A 7 11.25 18.59 5.82
C HIS A 7 12.49 18.93 4.98
N ASP A 8 13.60 18.22 5.20
CA ASP A 8 14.82 18.37 4.41
C ASP A 8 14.61 17.93 2.96
N LEU A 9 13.83 16.87 2.74
CA LEU A 9 13.42 16.46 1.40
C LEU A 9 12.60 17.55 0.71
N ILE A 10 11.64 18.16 1.41
CA ILE A 10 10.85 19.28 0.84
C ILE A 10 11.77 20.42 0.42
N ALA A 11 12.70 20.86 1.28
CA ALA A 11 13.63 21.94 0.96
C ALA A 11 14.49 21.63 -0.27
N THR A 12 14.98 20.38 -0.35
CA THR A 12 15.77 19.90 -1.49
C THR A 12 14.95 19.90 -2.78
N GLN A 13 13.72 19.40 -2.73
CA GLN A 13 12.85 19.30 -3.90
C GLN A 13 12.31 20.65 -4.37
N LEU A 14 12.10 21.61 -3.47
CA LEU A 14 11.77 22.99 -3.85
C LEU A 14 12.90 23.66 -4.63
N THR A 15 14.15 23.39 -4.23
CA THR A 15 15.33 23.90 -4.97
C THR A 15 15.44 23.25 -6.35
N ALA A 16 15.21 21.94 -6.43
CA ALA A 16 15.18 21.21 -7.70
C ALA A 16 14.06 21.69 -8.62
N LEU A 17 12.86 21.95 -8.08
CA LEU A 17 11.73 22.49 -8.81
C LEU A 17 12.06 23.86 -9.40
N ALA A 18 12.60 24.78 -8.60
CA ALA A 18 12.98 26.11 -9.08
C ALA A 18 14.05 26.05 -10.19
N ALA A 19 14.95 25.06 -10.15
CA ALA A 19 15.91 24.85 -11.23
C ALA A 19 15.24 24.31 -12.50
N ALA A 20 14.34 23.34 -12.38
CA ALA A 20 13.59 22.78 -13.49
C ALA A 20 12.66 23.80 -14.16
N GLU A 21 12.08 24.73 -13.39
CA GLU A 21 11.32 25.87 -13.89
C GLU A 21 12.19 26.83 -14.70
N ARG A 22 13.40 27.15 -14.23
CA ARG A 22 14.34 28.01 -14.99
C ARG A 22 14.82 27.37 -16.29
N LEU A 23 14.79 26.04 -16.37
CA LEU A 23 15.19 25.28 -17.55
C LEU A 23 14.02 24.97 -18.49
N ASP A 24 12.79 25.37 -18.13
CA ASP A 24 11.55 24.99 -18.83
C ASP A 24 11.46 23.48 -19.09
N ASP A 25 11.88 22.66 -18.12
CA ASP A 25 11.85 21.20 -18.21
C ASP A 25 10.60 20.64 -17.49
N PRO A 26 9.50 20.34 -18.21
CA PRO A 26 8.27 19.84 -17.60
C PRO A 26 8.45 18.45 -16.97
N GLY A 27 9.37 17.61 -17.48
CA GLY A 27 9.62 16.29 -16.93
C GLY A 27 10.29 16.37 -15.55
N ALA A 28 11.31 17.22 -15.43
CA ALA A 28 11.98 17.48 -14.16
C ALA A 28 11.06 18.15 -13.14
N GLN A 29 10.21 19.09 -13.58
CA GLN A 29 9.19 19.71 -12.71
C GLN A 29 8.18 18.65 -12.21
N ALA A 30 7.68 17.76 -13.07
CA ALA A 30 6.77 16.68 -12.67
C ALA A 30 7.41 15.75 -11.62
N GLN A 31 8.68 15.38 -11.81
CA GLN A 31 9.41 14.58 -10.83
C GLN A 31 9.51 15.27 -9.47
N ALA A 32 9.89 16.55 -9.44
CA ALA A 32 10.02 17.32 -8.20
C ALA A 32 8.66 17.42 -7.47
N HIS A 33 7.58 17.69 -8.21
CA HIS A 33 6.23 17.73 -7.66
C HIS A 33 5.79 16.39 -7.05
N ARG A 34 6.04 15.24 -7.69
CA ARG A 34 5.76 13.93 -7.06
C ARG A 34 6.56 13.72 -5.78
N ALA A 35 7.81 14.15 -5.75
CA ALA A 35 8.65 14.01 -4.58
C ALA A 35 8.14 14.85 -3.40
N LEU A 36 7.75 16.11 -3.66
CA LEU A 36 7.08 16.98 -2.69
C LEU A 36 5.78 16.36 -2.19
N ALA A 37 4.94 15.85 -3.10
CA ALA A 37 3.69 15.23 -2.74
C ALA A 37 3.86 14.03 -1.79
N ARG A 38 4.87 13.18 -2.02
CA ARG A 38 5.15 12.05 -1.12
C ARG A 38 5.54 12.52 0.28
N ALA A 39 6.33 13.59 0.37
CA ALA A 39 6.71 14.17 1.66
C ALA A 39 5.49 14.76 2.39
N ASP A 40 4.67 15.54 1.69
CA ASP A 40 3.45 16.12 2.26
C ASP A 40 2.44 15.06 2.70
N GLY A 41 2.29 13.98 1.93
CA GLY A 41 1.46 12.83 2.30
C GLY A 41 1.92 12.18 3.61
N ARG A 42 3.24 12.01 3.80
CA ARG A 42 3.82 11.51 5.06
C ARG A 42 3.63 12.48 6.22
N LEU A 43 3.60 13.79 5.95
CA LEU A 43 3.31 14.84 6.94
C LEU A 43 1.81 15.09 7.14
N ARG A 44 0.93 14.29 6.51
CA ARG A 44 -0.53 14.43 6.57
C ARG A 44 -1.05 15.76 5.99
N ARG A 45 -0.26 16.43 5.15
CA ARG A 45 -0.60 17.62 4.36
C ARG A 45 -1.27 17.22 3.05
N PHE A 46 -2.47 16.66 3.18
CA PHE A 46 -3.11 15.96 2.06
C PHE A 46 -3.57 16.89 0.93
N ALA A 47 -3.91 18.14 1.23
CA ALA A 47 -4.31 19.10 0.21
C ALA A 47 -3.11 19.51 -0.66
N GLU A 48 -1.98 19.79 -0.02
CA GLU A 48 -0.72 20.14 -0.68
C GLU A 48 -0.17 18.96 -1.49
N SER A 49 -0.21 17.76 -0.90
CA SER A 49 0.15 16.51 -1.59
C SER A 49 -0.66 16.31 -2.86
N ARG A 50 -1.98 16.52 -2.79
CA ARG A 50 -2.87 16.44 -3.95
C ARG A 50 -2.53 17.47 -5.02
N ALA A 51 -2.39 18.73 -4.64
CA ALA A 51 -2.08 19.81 -5.58
C ALA A 51 -0.76 19.54 -6.33
N HIS A 52 0.25 19.04 -5.62
CA HIS A 52 1.51 18.63 -6.23
C HIS A 52 1.35 17.44 -7.20
N LEU A 53 0.53 16.44 -6.86
CA LEU A 53 0.29 15.31 -7.77
C LEU A 53 -0.51 15.72 -9.01
N GLU A 54 -1.53 16.57 -8.86
CA GLU A 54 -2.30 17.10 -10.00
C GLU A 54 -1.38 17.91 -10.93
N ARG A 55 -0.52 18.75 -10.36
CA ARG A 55 0.47 19.50 -11.16
C ARG A 55 1.48 18.59 -11.86
N SER A 56 1.96 17.55 -11.17
CA SER A 56 2.83 16.55 -11.79
C SER A 56 2.13 15.85 -12.95
N LEU A 57 0.85 15.53 -12.82
CA LEU A 57 0.10 14.84 -13.85
C LEU A 57 0.01 15.70 -15.11
N GLU A 58 -0.35 16.98 -14.97
CA GLU A 58 -0.37 17.95 -16.07
C GLU A 58 0.98 18.06 -16.79
N LEU A 59 2.06 18.21 -16.02
CA LEU A 59 3.41 18.38 -16.54
C LEU A 59 3.92 17.11 -17.25
N SER A 60 3.64 15.93 -16.69
CA SER A 60 3.99 14.65 -17.33
C SER A 60 3.20 14.40 -18.61
N ALA A 61 1.97 14.89 -18.70
CA ALA A 61 1.20 14.88 -19.95
C ALA A 61 1.80 15.84 -20.99
N LEU A 62 2.17 17.05 -20.58
CA LEU A 62 2.84 18.02 -21.45
C LEU A 62 4.19 17.51 -21.97
N ALA A 63 4.94 16.81 -21.13
CA ALA A 63 6.21 16.18 -21.49
C ALA A 63 6.06 14.93 -22.36
N GLY A 64 4.84 14.41 -22.55
CA GLY A 64 4.61 13.15 -23.26
C GLY A 64 5.19 11.92 -22.54
N ASP A 65 5.25 11.94 -21.21
CA ASP A 65 5.83 10.88 -20.38
C ASP A 65 4.73 10.02 -19.72
N PRO A 66 4.26 8.94 -20.38
CA PRO A 66 3.26 8.04 -19.83
C PRO A 66 3.74 7.27 -18.58
N SER A 67 5.06 7.05 -18.43
CA SER A 67 5.61 6.39 -17.24
C SER A 67 5.48 7.30 -16.02
N ALA A 68 5.78 8.59 -16.19
CA ALA A 68 5.57 9.58 -15.14
C ALA A 68 4.08 9.76 -14.80
N GLN A 69 3.18 9.75 -15.80
CA GLN A 69 1.74 9.78 -15.58
C GLN A 69 1.26 8.58 -14.76
N ALA A 70 1.70 7.35 -15.11
CA ALA A 70 1.32 6.13 -14.41
C ALA A 70 1.72 6.17 -12.93
N ALA A 71 2.98 6.55 -12.66
CA ALA A 71 3.48 6.69 -11.30
C ALA A 71 2.76 7.84 -10.53
N THR A 72 2.34 8.90 -11.21
CA THR A 72 1.53 9.96 -10.59
C THR A 72 0.14 9.45 -10.20
N HIS A 73 -0.51 8.68 -11.08
CA HIS A 73 -1.78 8.04 -10.77
C HIS A 73 -1.67 7.06 -9.59
N ASN A 74 -0.63 6.23 -9.52
CA ASN A 74 -0.40 5.40 -8.34
C ASN A 74 -0.30 6.22 -7.04
N ASN A 75 0.43 7.34 -7.05
CA ASN A 75 0.53 8.21 -5.88
C ASN A 75 -0.81 8.86 -5.50
N LEU A 76 -1.61 9.30 -6.49
CA LEU A 76 -2.96 9.83 -6.25
C LEU A 76 -3.88 8.75 -5.67
N GLY A 77 -3.78 7.52 -6.17
CA GLY A 77 -4.50 6.37 -5.66
C GLY A 77 -4.16 6.09 -4.19
N ASN A 78 -2.86 6.06 -3.86
CA ASN A 78 -2.39 5.88 -2.49
C ASN A 78 -2.86 7.01 -1.57
N LEU A 79 -2.81 8.26 -2.02
CA LEU A 79 -3.31 9.41 -1.25
C LEU A 79 -4.81 9.30 -1.00
N ALA A 80 -5.60 8.95 -2.02
CA ALA A 80 -7.04 8.73 -1.88
C ALA A 80 -7.35 7.59 -0.90
N GLN A 81 -6.60 6.48 -0.95
CA GLN A 81 -6.72 5.38 0.01
C GLN A 81 -6.45 5.83 1.45
N LEU A 82 -5.39 6.60 1.69
CA LEU A 82 -5.07 7.13 3.03
C LEU A 82 -6.18 8.03 3.61
N GLN A 83 -7.01 8.61 2.74
CA GLN A 83 -8.16 9.43 3.10
C GLN A 83 -9.49 8.64 3.11
N GLY A 84 -9.45 7.32 2.92
CA GLY A 84 -10.65 6.46 2.85
C GLY A 84 -11.48 6.62 1.57
N ARG A 85 -10.96 7.29 0.55
CA ARG A 85 -11.67 7.55 -0.73
C ARG A 85 -11.44 6.41 -1.71
N HIS A 86 -11.92 5.22 -1.36
CA HIS A 86 -11.61 3.97 -2.08
C HIS A 86 -12.04 3.94 -3.55
N ARG A 87 -13.18 4.56 -3.91
CA ARG A 87 -13.63 4.64 -5.31
C ARG A 87 -12.68 5.48 -6.17
N GLU A 88 -12.22 6.61 -5.67
CA GLU A 88 -11.24 7.44 -6.36
C GLU A 88 -9.88 6.74 -6.45
N ALA A 89 -9.46 6.05 -5.39
CA ALA A 89 -8.24 5.26 -5.42
C ALA A 89 -8.28 4.17 -6.50
N LEU A 90 -9.44 3.52 -6.66
CA LEU A 90 -9.69 2.51 -7.69
C LEU A 90 -9.59 3.11 -9.09
N GLU A 91 -10.19 4.28 -9.33
CA GLU A 91 -10.10 4.98 -10.63
C GLU A 91 -8.66 5.30 -11.01
N HIS A 92 -7.87 5.82 -10.06
CA HIS A 92 -6.46 6.11 -10.30
C HIS A 92 -5.63 4.85 -10.54
N SER A 93 -5.89 3.77 -9.80
CA SER A 93 -5.19 2.50 -9.99
C SER A 93 -5.49 1.88 -11.36
N ARG A 94 -6.73 2.01 -11.87
CA ARG A 94 -7.10 1.60 -13.23
C ARG A 94 -6.35 2.39 -14.30
N ARG A 95 -6.27 3.72 -14.17
CA ARG A 95 -5.50 4.55 -15.11
C ARG A 95 -4.00 4.20 -15.09
N ALA A 96 -3.43 3.95 -13.92
CA ALA A 96 -2.04 3.51 -13.81
C ALA A 96 -1.83 2.14 -14.47
N LEU A 97 -2.76 1.20 -14.27
CA LEU A 97 -2.71 -0.12 -14.91
C LEU A 97 -2.66 -0.02 -16.43
N ASP A 98 -3.57 0.75 -17.02
CA ASP A 98 -3.66 0.91 -18.48
C ASP A 98 -2.34 1.47 -19.06
N LEU A 99 -1.77 2.48 -18.40
CA LEU A 99 -0.49 3.07 -18.78
C LEU A 99 0.67 2.07 -18.64
N TYR A 100 0.76 1.35 -17.51
CA TYR A 100 1.84 0.37 -17.31
C TYR A 100 1.76 -0.80 -18.30
N ARG A 101 0.55 -1.26 -18.63
CA ARG A 101 0.33 -2.27 -19.69
C ARG A 101 0.77 -1.75 -21.05
N GLY A 102 0.39 -0.52 -21.40
CA GLY A 102 0.83 0.12 -22.65
C GLY A 102 2.36 0.26 -22.75
N LEU A 103 3.04 0.35 -21.62
CA LEU A 103 4.50 0.43 -21.53
C LEU A 103 5.21 -0.92 -21.42
N GLY A 104 4.47 -2.03 -21.26
CA GLY A 104 5.05 -3.34 -20.92
C GLY A 104 5.78 -3.34 -19.57
N HIS A 105 5.44 -2.41 -18.67
CA HIS A 105 6.12 -2.22 -17.39
C HIS A 105 5.55 -3.14 -16.32
N ARG A 106 6.02 -4.39 -16.32
CA ARG A 106 5.46 -5.52 -15.54
C ARG A 106 5.38 -5.29 -14.03
N PHE A 107 6.40 -4.66 -13.44
CA PHE A 107 6.38 -4.32 -12.01
C PHE A 107 5.24 -3.36 -11.66
N GLY A 108 5.02 -2.35 -12.51
CA GLY A 108 3.98 -1.34 -12.33
C GLY A 108 2.58 -1.91 -12.57
N GLU A 109 2.46 -2.81 -13.55
CA GLU A 109 1.24 -3.57 -13.81
C GLU A 109 0.83 -4.40 -12.58
N ALA A 110 1.76 -5.21 -12.03
CA ALA A 110 1.51 -6.02 -10.85
C ALA A 110 1.09 -5.17 -9.64
N HIS A 111 1.79 -4.05 -9.41
CA HIS A 111 1.43 -3.14 -8.33
C HIS A 111 0.03 -2.52 -8.53
N ALA A 112 -0.30 -2.06 -9.73
CA ALA A 112 -1.61 -1.47 -10.02
C ALA A 112 -2.74 -2.51 -9.88
N LEU A 113 -2.52 -3.75 -10.30
CA LEU A 113 -3.46 -4.85 -10.12
C LEU A 113 -3.73 -5.15 -8.64
N ASN A 114 -2.68 -5.25 -7.80
CA ASN A 114 -2.87 -5.44 -6.36
C ASN A 114 -3.60 -4.25 -5.72
N SER A 115 -3.27 -3.02 -6.11
CA SER A 115 -3.97 -1.82 -5.64
C SER A 115 -5.46 -1.83 -6.01
N ILE A 116 -5.80 -2.23 -7.25
CA ILE A 116 -7.19 -2.42 -7.70
C ILE A 116 -7.88 -3.48 -6.85
N GLY A 117 -7.25 -4.65 -6.69
CA GLY A 117 -7.79 -5.75 -5.91
C GLY A 117 -8.08 -5.35 -4.47
N TRP A 118 -7.16 -4.64 -3.83
CA TRP A 118 -7.36 -4.10 -2.48
C TRP A 118 -8.54 -3.12 -2.41
N GLN A 119 -8.67 -2.15 -3.33
CA GLN A 119 -9.80 -1.21 -3.29
C GLN A 119 -11.13 -1.93 -3.50
N LEU A 120 -11.20 -2.87 -4.45
CA LEU A 120 -12.39 -3.69 -4.69
C LEU A 120 -12.77 -4.49 -3.44
N ALA A 121 -11.78 -5.09 -2.77
CA ALA A 121 -12.01 -5.85 -1.53
C ALA A 121 -12.60 -4.97 -0.42
N VAL A 122 -12.10 -3.75 -0.25
CA VAL A 122 -12.65 -2.80 0.73
C VAL A 122 -14.06 -2.34 0.35
N LEU A 123 -14.35 -2.21 -0.95
CA LEU A 123 -15.67 -1.87 -1.47
C LEU A 123 -16.68 -3.03 -1.45
N GLY A 124 -16.24 -4.24 -1.09
CA GLY A 124 -17.08 -5.45 -0.99
C GLY A 124 -17.14 -6.30 -2.27
N GLU A 125 -16.40 -5.92 -3.31
CA GLU A 125 -16.35 -6.60 -4.61
C GLU A 125 -15.33 -7.76 -4.57
N HIS A 126 -15.50 -8.68 -3.63
CA HIS A 126 -14.48 -9.66 -3.25
C HIS A 126 -14.10 -10.66 -4.36
N ALA A 127 -15.02 -11.04 -5.24
CA ALA A 127 -14.74 -11.97 -6.34
C ALA A 127 -13.82 -11.33 -7.38
N GLU A 128 -14.14 -10.12 -7.84
CA GLU A 128 -13.28 -9.38 -8.77
C GLU A 128 -11.94 -9.02 -8.10
N ALA A 129 -11.97 -8.65 -6.82
CA ALA A 129 -10.75 -8.39 -6.06
C ALA A 129 -9.77 -9.57 -6.06
N ARG A 130 -10.29 -10.79 -5.83
CA ARG A 130 -9.49 -12.02 -5.84
C ARG A 130 -8.82 -12.22 -7.21
N ASP A 131 -9.58 -12.04 -8.29
CA ASP A 131 -9.06 -12.25 -9.63
C ASP A 131 -7.93 -11.25 -9.96
N ARG A 132 -8.10 -9.97 -9.57
CA ARG A 132 -7.07 -8.92 -9.76
C ARG A 132 -5.82 -9.15 -8.91
N CYS A 133 -5.97 -9.54 -7.65
CA CYS A 133 -4.83 -9.89 -6.81
C CYS A 133 -4.15 -11.20 -7.28
N GLY A 134 -4.90 -12.15 -7.85
CA GLY A 134 -4.33 -13.34 -8.48
C GLY A 134 -3.41 -12.98 -9.65
N GLU A 135 -3.89 -12.13 -10.57
CA GLU A 135 -3.06 -11.61 -11.67
C GLU A 135 -1.79 -10.89 -11.15
N ALA A 136 -1.93 -10.08 -10.10
CA ALA A 136 -0.79 -9.39 -9.48
C ALA A 136 0.24 -10.36 -8.87
N LEU A 137 -0.23 -11.38 -8.17
CA LEU A 137 0.63 -12.37 -7.52
C LEU A 137 1.44 -13.15 -8.56
N ASP A 138 0.80 -13.60 -9.63
CA ASP A 138 1.48 -14.31 -10.72
C ASP A 138 2.59 -13.46 -11.34
N LEU A 139 2.32 -12.17 -11.59
CA LEU A 139 3.33 -11.25 -12.11
C LEU A 139 4.48 -11.02 -11.12
N PHE A 140 4.19 -10.84 -9.83
CA PHE A 140 5.23 -10.64 -8.81
C PHE A 140 6.12 -11.87 -8.64
N LEU A 141 5.54 -13.07 -8.70
CA LEU A 141 6.28 -14.33 -8.72
C LEU A 141 7.17 -14.43 -9.95
N GLU A 142 6.64 -14.12 -11.13
CA GLU A 142 7.39 -14.19 -12.38
C GLU A 142 8.59 -13.24 -12.41
N ILE A 143 8.47 -12.03 -11.86
CA ILE A 143 9.58 -11.07 -11.77
C ILE A 143 10.46 -11.26 -10.52
N GLY A 144 10.12 -12.20 -9.64
CA GLY A 144 10.88 -12.49 -8.41
C GLY A 144 10.83 -11.39 -7.34
N TYR A 145 9.81 -10.53 -7.34
CA TYR A 145 9.70 -9.42 -6.39
C TYR A 145 8.98 -9.85 -5.10
N ARG A 146 9.76 -10.34 -4.13
CA ARG A 146 9.26 -10.92 -2.87
C ARG A 146 8.36 -10.00 -2.05
N TYR A 147 8.63 -8.69 -1.98
CA TYR A 147 7.79 -7.78 -1.20
C TYR A 147 6.38 -7.68 -1.81
N GLY A 148 6.26 -7.64 -3.13
CA GLY A 148 4.96 -7.63 -3.82
C GLY A 148 4.23 -8.95 -3.69
N GLU A 149 4.95 -10.08 -3.69
CA GLU A 149 4.39 -11.40 -3.35
C GLU A 149 3.75 -11.39 -1.96
N ALA A 150 4.47 -10.87 -0.95
CA ALA A 150 3.99 -10.78 0.42
C ALA A 150 2.75 -9.89 0.54
N ALA A 151 2.83 -8.65 0.03
CA ALA A 151 1.72 -7.70 0.09
C ALA A 151 0.48 -8.19 -0.65
N THR A 152 0.64 -8.87 -1.79
CA THR A 152 -0.49 -9.42 -2.54
C THR A 152 -1.06 -10.67 -1.85
N SER A 153 -0.20 -11.47 -1.22
CA SER A 153 -0.65 -12.59 -0.39
C SER A 153 -1.45 -12.11 0.82
N ASP A 154 -1.07 -11.00 1.46
CA ASP A 154 -1.86 -10.39 2.55
C ASP A 154 -3.23 -9.91 2.04
N SER A 155 -3.27 -9.18 0.92
CA SER A 155 -4.53 -8.79 0.26
C SER A 155 -5.44 -9.99 -0.04
N LEU A 156 -4.88 -11.08 -0.59
CA LEU A 156 -5.63 -12.31 -0.85
C LEU A 156 -6.11 -12.97 0.43
N GLY A 157 -5.31 -12.94 1.50
CA GLY A 157 -5.71 -13.41 2.83
C GLY A 157 -6.97 -12.70 3.31
N TYR A 158 -7.00 -11.37 3.19
CA TYR A 158 -8.16 -10.55 3.52
C TYR A 158 -9.37 -10.90 2.64
N ILE A 159 -9.16 -11.01 1.33
CA ILE A 159 -10.24 -11.32 0.38
C ILE A 159 -10.83 -12.71 0.65
N HIS A 160 -10.00 -13.72 0.87
CA HIS A 160 -10.44 -15.09 1.16
C HIS A 160 -11.21 -15.17 2.48
N ALA A 161 -10.74 -14.48 3.52
CA ALA A 161 -11.46 -14.42 4.80
C ALA A 161 -12.87 -13.82 4.62
N ARG A 162 -13.00 -12.75 3.82
CA ARG A 162 -14.29 -12.13 3.50
C ARG A 162 -15.21 -12.99 2.63
N LEU A 163 -14.65 -13.96 1.92
CA LEU A 163 -15.39 -14.96 1.14
C LEU A 163 -15.72 -16.24 1.95
N GLY A 164 -15.31 -16.34 3.22
CA GLY A 164 -15.47 -17.56 4.02
C GLY A 164 -14.52 -18.70 3.63
N LEU A 165 -13.45 -18.39 2.90
CA LEU A 165 -12.43 -19.35 2.47
C LEU A 165 -11.27 -19.35 3.48
N GLU A 166 -11.56 -19.84 4.68
CA GLU A 166 -10.68 -19.72 5.85
C GLU A 166 -9.32 -20.40 5.67
N SER A 167 -9.32 -21.58 5.04
CA SER A 167 -8.10 -22.35 4.78
C SER A 167 -7.15 -21.63 3.81
N GLU A 168 -7.72 -21.00 2.79
CA GLU A 168 -7.03 -20.20 1.78
C GLU A 168 -6.52 -18.91 2.39
N ALA A 169 -7.35 -18.24 3.20
CA ALA A 169 -6.98 -17.04 3.93
C ALA A 169 -5.77 -17.29 4.85
N LEU A 170 -5.79 -18.40 5.60
CA LEU A 170 -4.71 -18.78 6.50
C LEU A 170 -3.41 -19.04 5.74
N LYS A 171 -3.45 -19.77 4.61
CA LYS A 171 -2.27 -20.00 3.77
C LYS A 171 -1.66 -18.69 3.26
N CYS A 172 -2.51 -17.80 2.76
CA CYS A 172 -2.11 -16.49 2.23
C CYS A 172 -1.44 -15.62 3.30
N TYR A 173 -2.06 -15.47 4.46
CA TYR A 173 -1.48 -14.67 5.55
C TYR A 173 -0.20 -15.30 6.13
N LEU A 174 -0.13 -16.62 6.29
CA LEU A 174 1.09 -17.28 6.75
C LEU A 174 2.25 -17.07 5.77
N ARG A 175 1.98 -17.12 4.45
CA ARG A 175 2.96 -16.82 3.41
C ARG A 175 3.44 -15.38 3.47
N ALA A 176 2.51 -14.41 3.56
CA ALA A 176 2.84 -13.00 3.68
C ALA A 176 3.73 -12.73 4.90
N ARG A 177 3.31 -13.22 6.08
CA ARG A 177 4.06 -13.09 7.33
C ARG A 177 5.48 -13.66 7.23
N GLU A 178 5.63 -14.85 6.65
CA GLU A 178 6.95 -15.47 6.48
C GLU A 178 7.87 -14.58 5.63
N ILE A 179 7.37 -14.07 4.50
CA ILE A 179 8.16 -13.22 3.63
C ILE A 179 8.48 -11.88 4.31
N PHE A 180 7.53 -11.21 4.95
CA PHE A 180 7.79 -9.94 5.64
C PHE A 180 8.84 -10.10 6.73
N ARG A 181 8.75 -11.19 7.51
CA ARG A 181 9.78 -11.55 8.50
C ARG A 181 11.15 -11.74 7.86
N ASP A 182 11.23 -12.49 6.76
CA ASP A 182 12.50 -12.72 6.04
C ASP A 182 13.09 -11.43 5.46
N LEU A 183 12.25 -10.49 5.05
CA LEU A 183 12.65 -9.17 4.57
C LEU A 183 12.99 -8.20 5.72
N GLY A 184 12.70 -8.57 6.96
CA GLY A 184 12.87 -7.72 8.14
C GLY A 184 11.85 -6.58 8.23
N ASP A 185 10.74 -6.64 7.49
CA ASP A 185 9.66 -5.67 7.61
C ASP A 185 8.79 -6.00 8.83
N ARG A 186 9.22 -5.48 9.97
CA ARG A 186 8.57 -5.74 11.27
C ARG A 186 7.16 -5.17 11.37
N PHE A 187 6.88 -4.09 10.66
CA PHE A 187 5.56 -3.46 10.68
C PHE A 187 4.56 -4.31 9.91
N GLU A 188 4.88 -4.66 8.65
CA GLU A 188 4.00 -5.50 7.84
C GLU A 188 3.87 -6.91 8.41
N GLU A 189 4.92 -7.47 9.02
CA GLU A 189 4.81 -8.73 9.78
C GLU A 189 3.79 -8.63 10.91
N ALA A 190 3.79 -7.51 11.65
CA ALA A 190 2.87 -7.28 12.76
C ALA A 190 1.42 -7.06 12.28
N ASP A 191 1.21 -6.31 11.20
CA ASP A 191 -0.13 -6.12 10.64
C ASP A 191 -0.73 -7.45 10.15
N THR A 192 0.04 -8.24 9.41
CA THR A 192 -0.40 -9.58 8.99
C THR A 192 -0.67 -10.50 10.18
N LEU A 193 0.15 -10.45 11.25
CA LEU A 193 -0.13 -11.18 12.50
C LEU A 193 -1.42 -10.72 13.18
N SER A 194 -1.72 -9.42 13.17
CA SER A 194 -2.97 -8.88 13.71
C SER A 194 -4.19 -9.42 12.96
N ARG A 195 -4.11 -9.51 11.63
CA ARG A 195 -5.12 -10.10 10.75
C ARG A 195 -5.26 -11.61 10.93
N LEU A 196 -4.15 -12.32 11.11
CA LEU A 196 -4.16 -13.74 11.48
C LEU A 196 -4.90 -13.96 12.78
N GLY A 197 -4.67 -13.13 13.80
CA GLY A 197 -5.40 -13.23 15.06
C GLY A 197 -6.91 -13.00 14.89
N ASP A 198 -7.31 -12.05 14.04
CA ASP A 198 -8.72 -11.86 13.71
C ASP A 198 -9.32 -13.08 13.00
N LEU A 199 -8.59 -13.68 12.06
CA LEU A 199 -9.01 -14.91 11.37
C LEU A 199 -9.14 -16.08 12.35
N TYR A 200 -8.15 -16.31 13.21
CA TYR A 200 -8.19 -17.37 14.22
C TYR A 200 -9.39 -17.21 15.17
N ARG A 201 -9.69 -15.98 15.59
CA ARG A 201 -10.89 -15.70 16.38
C ARG A 201 -12.16 -16.05 15.60
N SER A 202 -12.24 -15.74 14.30
CA SER A 202 -13.43 -16.05 13.50
C SER A 202 -13.69 -17.54 13.30
N ILE A 203 -12.64 -18.37 13.38
CA ILE A 203 -12.73 -19.83 13.26
C ILE A 203 -12.76 -20.55 14.62
N ASP A 204 -13.04 -19.81 15.69
CA ASP A 204 -13.15 -20.31 17.07
C ASP A 204 -11.86 -20.97 17.60
N ASP A 205 -10.69 -20.43 17.21
CA ASP A 205 -9.39 -20.77 17.80
C ASP A 205 -8.84 -19.60 18.63
N PRO A 206 -9.35 -19.40 19.86
CA PRO A 206 -8.96 -18.27 20.71
C PRO A 206 -7.49 -18.35 21.16
N ALA A 207 -6.93 -19.55 21.26
CA ALA A 207 -5.53 -19.73 21.66
C ALA A 207 -4.58 -19.25 20.55
N ALA A 208 -4.83 -19.64 19.30
CA ALA A 208 -4.04 -19.15 18.17
C ALA A 208 -4.26 -17.64 17.92
N ALA A 209 -5.48 -17.14 18.15
CA ALA A 209 -5.77 -15.72 18.07
C ALA A 209 -4.94 -14.90 19.07
N GLN A 210 -4.89 -15.34 20.33
CA GLN A 210 -4.12 -14.70 21.38
C GLN A 210 -2.61 -14.74 21.11
N ASP A 211 -2.07 -15.86 20.62
CA ASP A 211 -0.66 -15.95 20.22
C ASP A 211 -0.33 -14.94 19.11
N ALA A 212 -1.14 -14.93 18.05
CA ALA A 212 -0.93 -14.06 16.90
C ALA A 212 -0.97 -12.58 17.29
N TRP A 213 -1.98 -12.15 18.06
CA TRP A 213 -2.06 -10.77 18.55
C TRP A 213 -0.95 -10.42 19.54
N SER A 214 -0.54 -11.32 20.43
CA SER A 214 0.55 -11.05 21.37
C SER A 214 1.87 -10.81 20.63
N ARG A 215 2.13 -11.58 19.56
CA ARG A 215 3.31 -11.41 18.71
C ARG A 215 3.24 -10.13 17.88
N ALA A 216 2.07 -9.81 17.32
CA ALA A 216 1.86 -8.52 16.65
C ALA A 216 2.14 -7.34 17.58
N LEU A 217 1.61 -7.41 18.81
CA LEU A 217 1.80 -6.36 19.81
C LEU A 217 3.28 -6.17 20.17
N ALA A 218 4.02 -7.26 20.41
CA ALA A 218 5.44 -7.17 20.72
C ALA A 218 6.24 -6.47 19.60
N LEU A 219 5.93 -6.76 18.33
CA LEU A 219 6.56 -6.09 17.20
C LEU A 219 6.20 -4.60 17.12
N LEU A 220 4.94 -4.24 17.37
CA LEU A 220 4.48 -2.84 17.33
C LEU A 220 5.02 -2.02 18.50
N ASP A 221 5.13 -2.61 19.70
CA ASP A 221 5.73 -2.00 20.88
C ASP A 221 7.21 -1.69 20.66
N ASP A 222 7.96 -2.63 20.06
CA ASP A 222 9.36 -2.42 19.70
C ASP A 222 9.55 -1.31 18.66
N LEU A 223 8.52 -1.02 17.86
CA LEU A 223 8.50 0.05 16.87
C LEU A 223 7.97 1.39 17.42
N ASP A 224 7.49 1.42 18.67
CA ASP A 224 6.72 2.55 19.23
C ASP A 224 5.58 2.98 18.28
N HIS A 225 4.90 1.99 17.67
CA HIS A 225 3.89 2.22 16.65
C HIS A 225 2.49 2.39 17.28
N PRO A 226 1.69 3.41 16.89
CA PRO A 226 0.39 3.68 17.48
C PRO A 226 -0.62 2.53 17.34
N ASP A 227 -0.48 1.69 16.32
CA ASP A 227 -1.38 0.55 16.10
C ASP A 227 -1.30 -0.51 17.21
N ALA A 228 -0.26 -0.46 18.07
CA ALA A 228 -0.16 -1.29 19.27
C ALA A 228 -1.40 -1.16 20.17
N ASP A 229 -1.99 0.04 20.28
CA ASP A 229 -3.18 0.29 21.08
C ASP A 229 -4.38 -0.55 20.62
N GLY A 230 -4.55 -0.70 19.31
CA GLY A 230 -5.61 -1.50 18.71
C GLY A 230 -5.45 -2.99 19.04
N VAL A 231 -4.23 -3.51 18.94
CA VAL A 231 -3.94 -4.92 19.26
C VAL A 231 -4.10 -5.18 20.77
N ARG A 232 -3.68 -4.25 21.64
CA ARG A 232 -3.92 -4.33 23.10
C ARG A 232 -5.42 -4.35 23.43
N ALA A 233 -6.24 -3.63 22.68
CA ALA A 233 -7.69 -3.68 22.87
C ALA A 233 -8.25 -5.09 22.55
N LYS A 234 -7.86 -5.67 21.41
CA LYS A 234 -8.27 -7.03 21.02
C LYS A 234 -7.90 -8.07 22.08
N LEU A 235 -6.68 -8.02 22.62
CA LEU A 235 -6.21 -8.93 23.67
C LEU A 235 -7.00 -8.79 24.98
N ARG A 236 -7.35 -7.56 25.37
CA ARG A 236 -8.18 -7.31 26.56
C ARG A 236 -9.60 -7.84 26.40
N GLU A 237 -10.20 -7.63 25.23
CA GLU A 237 -11.53 -8.17 24.91
C GLU A 237 -11.55 -9.69 24.95
N ALA A 238 -10.52 -10.34 24.37
CA ALA A 238 -10.40 -11.79 24.36
C ALA A 238 -10.20 -12.39 25.77
N ALA A 239 -9.60 -11.66 26.70
CA ALA A 239 -9.43 -12.09 28.09
C ALA A 239 -10.68 -11.86 28.97
N ALA A 240 -11.66 -11.10 28.47
CA ALA A 240 -12.87 -10.72 29.21
C ALA A 240 -14.10 -11.57 28.86
N GLY A 241 -14.04 -12.35 27.77
CA GLY A 241 -15.07 -13.32 27.37
C GLY A 241 -14.73 -14.72 27.84
#